data_AF-A0A1I4YT64-F1
#
_entry.id   AF-A0A1I4YT64-F1
#
_cell.length_a   1.000
_cell.length_b   1.000
_cell.length_c   1.000
_cell.angle_alpha   90.00
_cell.angle_beta   90.00
_cell.angle_gamma   90.00
#
_symmetry.space_group_name_H-M   'P 1'
#
loop_
_entity.id
_entity.type
_entity.pdbx_description
1 polymer ?
#
loop_
_entity_poly.entity_id
_entity_poly.type
_entity_poly.pdbx_seq_one_letter_code
_entity_poly.pdbx_strand_id
1 'polypeptide(L)'
;MKILSNIILAMLSCLLTFVAFAVEENTHSEKQQILSADYNMEFKNHFSSVNELVIVKRSTDCMYDSGADRISINPGNQQRTHLQDNDNLFSACTLRPKWVEWSVSSGSMSCALRFERGYDVSDLDWYTVIKGCSNIVNSATCGNADCNQNKVYGSSSYMDISVEFLVR
;
A
#
# COMPACT_ATOMS: atom_id res chain seq x y z
N MET A 1 17.00 -72.79 40.68
CA MET A 1 18.42 -72.39 40.78
C MET A 1 19.18 -72.97 39.58
N LYS A 2 19.44 -72.15 38.54
CA LYS A 2 20.35 -72.45 37.42
C LYS A 2 21.04 -71.14 36.99
N ILE A 3 22.28 -71.01 37.48
CA ILE A 3 23.51 -70.53 36.83
C ILE A 3 23.45 -69.28 35.92
N LEU A 4 24.01 -68.20 36.48
CA LEU A 4 24.87 -67.12 35.96
C LEU A 4 25.33 -67.08 34.47
N SER A 5 25.33 -65.83 33.98
CA SER A 5 26.43 -65.11 33.29
C SER A 5 26.79 -65.44 31.83
N ASN A 6 26.72 -64.42 30.97
CA ASN A 6 27.83 -63.90 30.13
C ASN A 6 27.32 -62.68 29.32
N ILE A 7 27.73 -61.46 29.70
CA ILE A 7 28.88 -60.70 29.18
C ILE A 7 28.57 -59.99 27.84
N ILE A 8 28.49 -58.67 28.00
CA ILE A 8 28.65 -57.58 27.05
C ILE A 8 29.97 -57.75 26.27
N LEU A 9 29.94 -57.76 24.92
CA LEU A 9 30.80 -56.92 24.05
C LEU A 9 30.56 -57.25 22.55
N ALA A 10 30.35 -56.19 21.76
CA ALA A 10 30.39 -56.04 20.29
C ALA A 10 29.11 -55.30 19.83
N MET A 11 28.89 -54.04 20.22
CA MET A 11 29.51 -52.87 19.57
C MET A 11 29.96 -53.12 18.13
N LEU A 12 29.37 -52.33 17.23
CA LEU A 12 29.95 -51.84 15.97
C LEU A 12 29.98 -52.79 14.76
N SER A 13 28.84 -52.96 14.11
CA SER A 13 28.68 -53.08 12.65
C SER A 13 27.23 -53.50 12.39
N CYS A 14 26.35 -52.86 11.65
CA CYS A 14 26.47 -51.86 10.61
C CYS A 14 25.27 -50.92 10.76
N LEU A 15 25.54 -49.67 11.12
CA LEU A 15 24.71 -48.54 10.71
C LEU A 15 24.79 -48.49 9.17
N LEU A 16 23.88 -49.19 8.49
CA LEU A 16 23.64 -49.05 7.06
C LEU A 16 22.14 -48.92 6.82
N THR A 17 21.50 -48.01 7.55
CA THR A 17 20.36 -47.30 6.99
C THR A 17 20.92 -46.17 6.15
N PHE A 18 21.04 -46.42 4.84
CA PHE A 18 21.11 -45.33 3.87
C PHE A 18 19.80 -44.54 4.00
N VAL A 19 19.78 -43.56 4.91
CA VAL A 19 18.87 -42.45 4.81
C VAL A 19 19.35 -41.70 3.56
N ALA A 20 18.68 -41.95 2.44
CA ALA A 20 18.74 -41.04 1.32
C ALA A 20 18.28 -39.69 1.86
N PHE A 21 19.22 -38.82 2.22
CA PHE A 21 18.93 -37.41 2.36
C PHE A 21 18.58 -36.94 0.96
N ALA A 22 17.28 -36.96 0.66
CA ALA A 22 16.73 -36.07 -0.33
C ALA A 22 17.19 -34.69 0.09
N VAL A 23 18.06 -34.09 -0.73
CA VAL A 23 18.33 -32.67 -0.69
C VAL A 23 16.99 -32.02 -1.02
N GLU A 24 16.22 -31.66 0.01
CA GLU A 24 15.20 -30.65 -0.14
C GLU A 24 15.94 -29.35 -0.38
N GLU A 25 16.20 -29.07 -1.66
CA GLU A 25 16.47 -27.73 -2.12
C GLU A 25 15.21 -26.93 -1.81
N ASN A 26 15.17 -26.35 -0.62
CA ASN A 26 14.09 -25.51 -0.16
C ASN A 26 14.18 -24.18 -0.92
N THR A 27 13.83 -24.22 -2.21
CA THR A 27 13.58 -23.04 -3.05
C THR A 27 12.20 -22.47 -2.76
N HIS A 28 11.74 -22.54 -1.50
CA HIS A 28 10.71 -21.62 -1.06
C HIS A 28 11.40 -20.29 -0.78
N SER A 29 11.66 -19.55 -1.86
CA SER A 29 11.81 -18.11 -1.77
C SER A 29 10.54 -17.61 -1.07
N GLU A 30 10.62 -17.40 0.25
CA GLU A 30 9.66 -16.56 0.95
C GLU A 30 9.66 -15.26 0.16
N LYS A 31 8.60 -15.05 -0.62
CA LYS A 31 8.24 -13.71 -1.09
C LYS A 31 8.17 -12.90 0.18
N GLN A 32 9.22 -12.13 0.44
CA GLN A 32 9.28 -11.15 1.51
C GLN A 32 7.96 -10.39 1.44
N GLN A 33 7.08 -10.61 2.43
CA GLN A 33 5.79 -9.94 2.47
C GLN A 33 6.11 -8.46 2.39
N ILE A 34 5.61 -7.80 1.36
CA ILE A 34 5.79 -6.36 1.24
C ILE A 34 4.81 -5.77 2.24
N LEU A 35 5.32 -5.48 3.45
CA LEU A 35 4.57 -5.03 4.62
C LEU A 35 4.19 -3.53 4.56
N SER A 36 4.36 -2.92 3.40
CA SER A 36 3.88 -1.56 3.13
C SER A 36 3.86 -1.28 1.63
N ALA A 37 2.92 -0.47 1.18
CA ALA A 37 2.88 0.12 -0.16
C ALA A 37 3.24 1.61 -0.13
N ASP A 38 3.96 2.02 -1.16
CA ASP A 38 4.45 3.36 -1.39
C ASP A 38 3.68 4.04 -2.53
N TYR A 39 3.36 5.32 -2.36
CA TYR A 39 2.60 6.09 -3.32
C TYR A 39 3.30 7.40 -3.62
N ASN A 40 3.60 7.61 -4.90
CA ASN A 40 4.06 8.90 -5.38
C ASN A 40 2.87 9.65 -5.95
N MET A 41 2.35 10.61 -5.18
CA MET A 41 1.16 11.36 -5.52
C MET A 41 1.52 12.73 -6.08
N GLU A 42 0.89 13.11 -7.18
CA GLU A 42 1.08 14.40 -7.84
C GLU A 42 -0.26 15.13 -7.95
N PHE A 43 -0.35 16.29 -7.32
CA PHE A 43 -1.47 17.21 -7.47
C PHE A 43 -1.16 18.23 -8.56
N LYS A 44 -2.09 18.44 -9.49
CA LYS A 44 -1.94 19.38 -10.62
C LYS A 44 -3.05 20.41 -10.61
N ASN A 45 -2.70 21.68 -10.75
CA ASN A 45 -3.66 22.72 -11.05
C ASN A 45 -3.66 22.97 -12.55
N HIS A 46 -4.75 22.63 -13.24
CA HIS A 46 -4.84 22.82 -14.69
C HIS A 46 -4.58 24.29 -15.06
N PHE A 47 -3.91 24.53 -16.20
CA PHE A 47 -3.51 25.89 -16.61
C PHE A 47 -4.70 26.84 -16.83
N SER A 48 -5.88 26.29 -17.12
CA SER A 48 -7.12 27.05 -17.28
C SER A 48 -7.88 27.31 -15.98
N SER A 49 -7.34 26.90 -14.82
CA SER A 49 -7.96 27.23 -13.54
C SER A 49 -7.84 28.71 -13.22
N VAL A 50 -8.86 29.28 -12.59
CA VAL A 50 -8.92 30.73 -12.30
C VAL A 50 -8.09 31.12 -11.08
N ASN A 51 -7.98 30.23 -10.09
CA ASN A 51 -7.39 30.52 -8.78
C ASN A 51 -6.31 29.49 -8.41
N GLU A 52 -5.48 29.86 -7.42
CA GLU A 52 -4.60 28.92 -6.72
C GLU A 52 -5.42 27.78 -6.07
N LEU A 53 -4.89 26.57 -6.08
CA LEU A 53 -5.37 25.46 -5.26
C LEU A 53 -4.59 25.41 -3.96
N VAL A 54 -5.32 25.39 -2.84
CA VAL A 54 -4.78 25.15 -1.51
C VAL A 54 -5.30 23.80 -1.02
N ILE A 55 -4.38 22.87 -0.75
CA ILE A 55 -4.67 21.52 -0.26
C ILE A 55 -4.10 21.41 1.16
N VAL A 56 -4.94 21.10 2.13
CA VAL A 56 -4.58 21.02 3.56
C VAL A 56 -4.94 19.64 4.09
N LYS A 57 -3.97 18.91 4.63
CA LYS A 57 -4.21 17.60 5.24
C LYS A 57 -5.10 17.74 6.47
N ARG A 58 -6.15 16.93 6.55
CA ARG A 58 -7.11 16.93 7.66
C ARG A 58 -6.89 15.77 8.61
N SER A 59 -6.80 14.56 8.06
CA SER A 59 -6.68 13.34 8.85
C SER A 59 -6.08 12.21 8.03
N THR A 60 -5.60 11.20 8.75
CA THR A 60 -4.99 10.00 8.20
C THR A 60 -5.41 8.79 9.02
N ASP A 61 -5.43 7.62 8.40
CA ASP A 61 -5.59 6.34 9.10
C ASP A 61 -4.70 5.30 8.42
N CYS A 62 -3.89 4.61 9.22
CA CYS A 62 -2.94 3.60 8.75
C CYS A 62 -1.96 4.09 7.66
N MET A 63 -1.50 5.34 7.75
CA MET A 63 -0.48 5.94 6.86
C MET A 63 0.64 6.58 7.70
N TYR A 64 1.91 6.28 7.43
CA TYR A 64 3.07 6.76 8.21
C TYR A 64 3.75 8.00 7.62
N ASP A 65 3.84 8.07 6.29
CA ASP A 65 4.20 9.28 5.57
C ASP A 65 2.94 9.70 4.81
N SER A 66 2.34 10.82 5.19
CA SER A 66 1.05 11.28 4.64
C SER A 66 1.18 12.59 3.89
N GLY A 67 2.41 12.94 3.53
CA GLY A 67 2.70 14.16 2.81
C GLY A 67 2.68 15.43 3.65
N ALA A 68 2.97 16.54 2.97
CA ALA A 68 2.96 17.87 3.56
C ALA A 68 1.58 18.25 4.12
N ASP A 69 1.57 18.97 5.24
CA ASP A 69 0.32 19.41 5.88
C ASP A 69 -0.44 20.45 5.04
N ARG A 70 0.28 21.24 4.23
CA ARG A 70 -0.28 22.25 3.33
C ARG A 70 0.51 22.35 2.04
N ILE A 71 -0.22 22.40 0.94
CA ILE A 71 0.28 22.50 -0.44
C ILE A 71 -0.48 23.65 -1.12
N SER A 72 0.24 24.46 -1.90
CA SER A 72 -0.27 25.64 -2.60
C SER A 72 0.17 25.55 -4.06
N ILE A 73 -0.77 25.49 -5.01
CA ILE A 73 -0.48 25.22 -6.43
C ILE A 73 -1.15 26.28 -7.31
N ASN A 74 -0.34 27.14 -7.91
CA ASN A 74 -0.80 28.10 -8.92
C ASN A 74 -1.29 27.40 -10.20
N PRO A 75 -2.20 27.99 -10.98
CA PRO A 75 -2.62 27.45 -12.27
C PRO A 75 -1.43 27.12 -13.17
N GLY A 76 -1.47 25.93 -13.79
CA GLY A 76 -0.41 25.42 -14.67
C GLY A 76 0.75 24.74 -13.95
N ASN A 77 0.77 24.74 -12.62
CA ASN A 77 1.81 24.08 -11.82
C ASN A 77 1.32 22.78 -11.20
N GLN A 78 2.28 22.04 -10.64
CA GLN A 78 2.05 20.77 -9.96
C GLN A 78 2.94 20.64 -8.73
N GLN A 79 2.53 19.82 -7.78
CA GLN A 79 3.31 19.49 -6.60
C GLN A 79 3.19 18.01 -6.28
N ARG A 80 4.33 17.39 -5.94
CA ARG A 80 4.41 16.00 -5.54
C ARG A 80 4.39 15.85 -4.03
N THR A 81 3.81 14.76 -3.57
CA THR A 81 3.85 14.29 -2.20
C THR A 81 4.03 12.78 -2.19
N HIS A 82 4.67 12.28 -1.15
CA HIS A 82 4.82 10.85 -0.93
C HIS A 82 3.79 10.39 0.10
N LEU A 83 3.20 9.22 -0.10
CA LEU A 83 2.40 8.54 0.91
C LEU A 83 2.95 7.13 1.13
N GLN A 84 2.99 6.69 2.38
CA GLN A 84 3.38 5.33 2.75
C GLN A 84 2.33 4.74 3.67
N ASP A 85 1.86 3.55 3.30
CA ASP A 85 0.90 2.82 4.10
C ASP A 85 1.55 2.07 5.28
N ASN A 86 0.73 1.72 6.26
CA ASN A 86 1.15 0.96 7.42
C ASN A 86 0.51 -0.43 7.37
N ASP A 87 1.29 -1.47 7.07
CA ASP A 87 0.85 -2.86 7.16
C ASP A 87 1.54 -3.64 8.29
N ASN A 88 1.98 -2.93 9.35
CA ASN A 88 2.51 -3.57 10.54
C ASN A 88 1.46 -4.52 11.16
N LEU A 89 1.82 -5.81 11.30
CA LEU A 89 0.94 -6.86 11.83
C LEU A 89 0.40 -6.53 13.23
N PHE A 90 1.11 -5.69 13.98
CA PHE A 90 0.74 -5.28 15.34
C PHE A 90 -0.04 -3.94 15.39
N SER A 91 -0.25 -3.25 14.26
CA SER A 91 -0.91 -1.93 14.21
C SER A 91 -2.42 -1.99 13.91
N ALA A 92 -3.00 -3.19 13.81
CA ALA A 92 -4.39 -3.42 13.40
C ALA A 92 -4.74 -2.85 12.00
N CYS A 93 -3.74 -2.60 11.14
CA CYS A 93 -3.92 -2.01 9.80
C CYS A 93 -3.90 -3.02 8.64
N THR A 94 -3.47 -4.26 8.89
CA THR A 94 -3.13 -5.28 7.87
C THR A 94 -4.20 -5.58 6.81
N LEU A 95 -5.49 -5.37 7.12
CA LEU A 95 -6.61 -5.63 6.19
C LEU A 95 -7.70 -4.55 6.26
N ARG A 96 -7.34 -3.36 6.75
CA ARG A 96 -8.28 -2.25 6.87
C ARG A 96 -8.03 -1.20 5.78
N PRO A 97 -9.07 -0.42 5.42
CA PRO A 97 -8.87 0.74 4.58
C PRO A 97 -7.85 1.69 5.21
N LYS A 98 -6.88 2.10 4.41
CA LYS A 98 -5.84 3.07 4.73
C LYS A 98 -6.10 4.31 3.89
N TRP A 99 -6.02 5.49 4.48
CA TRP A 99 -6.44 6.68 3.77
C TRP A 99 -5.80 7.96 4.30
N VAL A 100 -5.77 8.96 3.44
CA VAL A 100 -5.45 10.36 3.78
C VAL A 100 -6.57 11.23 3.25
N GLU A 101 -7.06 12.14 4.09
CA GLU A 101 -8.08 13.11 3.72
C GLU A 101 -7.51 14.53 3.73
N TRP A 102 -7.84 15.31 2.71
CA TRP A 102 -7.48 16.72 2.58
C TRP A 102 -8.70 17.61 2.40
N SER A 103 -8.59 18.84 2.90
CA SER A 103 -9.40 19.97 2.46
C SER A 103 -8.77 20.51 1.18
N VAL A 104 -9.53 20.61 0.10
CA VAL A 104 -9.14 21.34 -1.10
C VAL A 104 -9.94 22.64 -1.13
N SER A 105 -9.29 23.74 -1.46
CA SER A 105 -9.94 25.05 -1.61
C SER A 105 -9.32 25.86 -2.73
N SER A 106 -10.15 26.67 -3.39
CA SER A 106 -9.73 27.59 -4.44
C SER A 106 -10.76 28.72 -4.58
N GLY A 107 -10.34 29.96 -4.33
CA GLY A 107 -11.28 31.08 -4.19
C GLY A 107 -12.27 30.84 -3.04
N SER A 108 -13.57 30.95 -3.33
CA SER A 108 -14.65 30.70 -2.35
C SER A 108 -15.07 29.23 -2.25
N MET A 109 -14.52 28.35 -3.10
CA MET A 109 -14.90 26.94 -3.14
C MET A 109 -14.02 26.11 -2.21
N SER A 110 -14.64 25.13 -1.54
CA SER A 110 -13.93 24.11 -0.76
C SER A 110 -14.66 22.77 -0.82
N CYS A 111 -13.89 21.67 -0.81
CA CYS A 111 -14.37 20.30 -0.78
C CYS A 111 -13.39 19.39 -0.03
N ALA A 112 -13.81 18.18 0.30
CA ALA A 112 -12.94 17.14 0.86
C ALA A 112 -12.50 16.19 -0.26
N LEU A 113 -11.21 15.90 -0.31
CA LEU A 113 -10.60 14.90 -1.18
C LEU A 113 -10.02 13.79 -0.30
N ARG A 114 -10.22 12.53 -0.69
CA ARG A 114 -9.64 11.39 0.02
C ARG A 114 -8.92 10.47 -0.95
N PHE A 115 -7.68 10.13 -0.61
CA PHE A 115 -7.00 8.94 -1.14
C PHE A 115 -7.36 7.78 -0.23
N GLU A 116 -7.75 6.64 -0.80
CA GLU A 116 -8.07 5.43 -0.07
C GLU A 116 -7.49 4.20 -0.75
N ARG A 117 -6.84 3.37 0.06
CA ARG A 117 -6.36 2.03 -0.25
C ARG A 117 -7.12 1.04 0.63
N GLY A 118 -7.87 0.11 0.05
CA GLY A 118 -8.66 -0.86 0.83
C GLY A 118 -8.55 -2.27 0.28
N TYR A 119 -8.93 -3.26 1.08
CA TYR A 119 -9.03 -4.66 0.67
C TYR A 119 -10.49 -5.01 0.45
N ASP A 120 -10.85 -5.47 -0.75
CA ASP A 120 -12.20 -5.96 -1.05
C ASP A 120 -12.24 -7.47 -0.84
N VAL A 121 -13.03 -7.91 0.14
CA VAL A 121 -13.19 -9.34 0.45
C VAL A 121 -13.96 -10.09 -0.63
N SER A 122 -14.72 -9.39 -1.48
CA SER A 122 -15.50 -9.99 -2.56
C SER A 122 -14.61 -10.38 -3.74
N ASP A 123 -13.67 -9.49 -4.09
CA ASP A 123 -12.72 -9.68 -5.18
C ASP A 123 -11.39 -10.28 -4.70
N LEU A 124 -11.22 -10.44 -3.38
CA LEU A 124 -10.00 -10.90 -2.71
C LEU A 124 -8.74 -10.10 -3.11
N ASP A 125 -8.91 -8.83 -3.46
CA ASP A 125 -7.85 -7.98 -3.95
C ASP A 125 -7.91 -6.59 -3.31
N TRP A 126 -6.77 -5.92 -3.32
CA TRP A 126 -6.66 -4.56 -2.86
C TRP A 126 -7.07 -3.57 -3.95
N TYR A 127 -7.76 -2.50 -3.59
CA TYR A 127 -8.14 -1.41 -4.50
C TYR A 127 -7.54 -0.07 -4.08
N THR A 128 -7.35 0.83 -5.03
CA THR A 128 -6.99 2.24 -4.81
C THR A 128 -8.05 3.14 -5.43
N VAL A 129 -8.42 4.23 -4.77
CA VAL A 129 -9.43 5.17 -5.26
C VAL A 129 -9.18 6.58 -4.72
N ILE A 130 -9.48 7.58 -5.56
CA ILE A 130 -9.59 9.00 -5.17
C ILE A 130 -11.07 9.36 -5.06
N LYS A 131 -11.50 9.81 -3.89
CA LYS A 131 -12.90 10.16 -3.60
C LYS A 131 -13.07 11.64 -3.30
N GLY A 132 -14.27 12.15 -3.57
CA GLY A 132 -14.65 13.54 -3.27
C GLY A 132 -14.18 14.56 -4.31
N CYS A 133 -14.54 15.83 -4.12
CA CYS A 133 -14.23 16.93 -5.04
C CYS A 133 -14.60 16.68 -6.52
N SER A 134 -15.67 15.90 -6.80
CA SER A 134 -16.04 15.46 -8.15
C SER A 134 -16.36 16.59 -9.14
N ASN A 135 -16.70 17.77 -8.63
CA ASN A 135 -16.98 18.97 -9.40
C ASN A 135 -15.73 19.74 -9.84
N ILE A 136 -14.55 19.40 -9.31
CA ILE A 136 -13.30 20.12 -9.60
C ILE A 136 -12.13 19.19 -9.95
N VAL A 137 -12.19 17.91 -9.59
CA VAL A 137 -11.23 16.90 -10.06
C VAL A 137 -11.55 16.61 -11.52
N ASN A 138 -10.70 17.11 -12.41
CA ASN A 138 -10.79 16.91 -13.85
C ASN A 138 -10.43 15.46 -14.22
N SER A 139 -9.38 14.93 -13.60
CA SER A 139 -8.96 13.54 -13.77
C SER A 139 -8.21 13.04 -12.53
N ALA A 140 -8.28 11.73 -12.28
CA ALA A 140 -7.41 11.07 -11.32
C ALA A 140 -6.97 9.70 -11.84
N THR A 141 -5.66 9.43 -11.83
CA THR A 141 -5.09 8.16 -12.29
C THR A 141 -4.33 7.45 -11.18
N CYS A 142 -4.45 6.13 -11.15
CA CYS A 142 -3.71 5.23 -10.29
C CYS A 142 -2.94 4.28 -11.21
N GLY A 143 -1.64 4.52 -11.38
CA GLY A 143 -0.86 3.99 -12.49
C GLY A 143 -1.46 4.48 -13.81
N ASN A 144 -1.92 3.54 -14.64
CA ASN A 144 -2.51 3.82 -15.95
C ASN A 144 -4.05 3.76 -15.97
N ALA A 145 -4.70 3.57 -14.82
CA ALA A 145 -6.14 3.40 -14.72
C ALA A 145 -6.81 4.63 -14.08
N ASP A 146 -8.03 4.93 -14.51
CA ASP A 146 -8.86 5.97 -13.90
C ASP A 146 -9.33 5.51 -12.51
N CYS A 147 -8.96 6.27 -11.49
CA CYS A 147 -9.38 6.05 -10.11
C CYS A 147 -10.15 7.23 -9.52
N ASN A 148 -10.67 8.13 -10.35
CA ASN A 148 -11.58 9.20 -9.92
C ASN A 148 -12.96 8.62 -9.58
N GLN A 149 -13.24 8.47 -8.29
CA GLN A 149 -14.42 7.78 -7.75
C GLN A 149 -14.54 6.30 -8.16
N ASN A 150 -13.55 5.75 -8.85
CA ASN A 150 -13.52 4.38 -9.37
C ASN A 150 -12.47 3.55 -8.62
N LYS A 151 -12.82 2.33 -8.22
CA LYS A 151 -11.86 1.39 -7.61
C LYS A 151 -10.95 0.83 -8.69
N VAL A 152 -9.64 1.00 -8.52
CA VAL A 152 -8.61 0.33 -9.33
C VAL A 152 -7.98 -0.78 -8.50
N TYR A 153 -8.22 -2.02 -8.91
CA TYR A 153 -7.71 -3.22 -8.23
C TYR A 153 -6.26 -3.52 -8.60
N GLY A 154 -5.51 -4.04 -7.63
CA GLY A 154 -4.14 -4.49 -7.79
C GLY A 154 -3.38 -4.45 -6.47
N SER A 155 -2.45 -5.38 -6.29
CA SER A 155 -1.65 -5.61 -5.08
C SER A 155 -0.22 -5.05 -5.15
N SER A 156 0.00 -4.05 -6.02
CA SER A 156 1.33 -3.43 -6.16
C SER A 156 1.78 -2.79 -4.84
N SER A 157 3.05 -2.97 -4.51
CA SER A 157 3.73 -2.29 -3.40
C SER A 157 4.13 -0.85 -3.73
N TYR A 158 3.90 -0.42 -4.97
CA TYR A 158 4.20 0.92 -5.43
C TYR A 158 3.15 1.38 -6.44
N MET A 159 2.69 2.63 -6.35
CA MET A 159 1.77 3.20 -7.32
C MET A 159 1.99 4.70 -7.51
N ASP A 160 2.11 5.13 -8.77
CA ASP A 160 2.02 6.55 -9.12
C ASP A 160 0.56 7.00 -9.13
N ILE A 161 0.26 8.10 -8.44
CA ILE A 161 -1.06 8.69 -8.36
C ILE A 161 -1.01 10.10 -8.95
N SER A 162 -1.88 10.43 -9.89
CA SER A 162 -2.01 11.80 -10.39
C SER A 162 -3.43 12.29 -10.18
N VAL A 163 -3.59 13.48 -9.61
CA VAL A 163 -4.90 14.14 -9.45
C VAL A 163 -4.81 15.53 -10.06
N GLU A 164 -5.56 15.75 -11.12
CA GLU A 164 -5.65 17.04 -11.79
C GLU A 164 -6.96 17.73 -11.46
N PHE A 165 -6.88 18.99 -11.07
CA PHE A 165 -8.03 19.83 -10.78
C PHE A 165 -8.21 20.89 -11.86
N LEU A 166 -9.47 21.20 -12.17
CA LEU A 166 -9.89 22.32 -13.00
C LEU A 166 -10.93 23.14 -12.26
N VAL A 167 -10.56 24.35 -11.85
CA VAL A 167 -11.43 25.27 -11.11
C VAL A 167 -11.84 26.43 -12.01
N ARG A 168 -13.14 26.52 -12.31
CA ARG A 168 -13.73 27.55 -13.17
C ARG A 168 -14.27 28.74 -12.38
#